data_AF-A0A2V7YTQ6-F1
#
_entry.id   AF-A0A2V7YTQ6-F1
#
_cell.length_a   1.000
_cell.length_b   1.000
_cell.length_c   1.000
_cell.angle_alpha   90.00
_cell.angle_beta   90.00
_cell.angle_gamma   90.00
#
_symmetry.space_group_name_H-M   'P 1'
#
loop_
_entity.id
_entity.type
_entity.pdbx_description
1 polymer ?
#
loop_
_entity_poly.entity_id
_entity_poly.type
_entity_poly.pdbx_seq_one_letter_code
_entity_poly.pdbx_strand_id
1 'polypeptide(L)'
;MTGQTGSRILADIVYDPFVDKEQVGAYAAGGLLVHYQTPLIDGNDVFMEFKTGQFTNIQHWEVQTWGERKYSWVRGQLVQQWEITSDWKPTPFSKDKDGPGWEPVYHGVLTSGALYVPGFGGTIWKIDRSSGAVLANINPFASVDPNTYTVGPLSADKMGNVYYNVMQLDGTAKDPWVVDVPNSWLVKVTARDGATAVPWSTLVPGAPAATDRCFWRYSTTDLPWPVLNADGTPAPPISLACGSQRPPVNTAPAIGTDGTIYDISRASNDDYYGYLIAINPDLTPKWASSMRGRFHDGCGTQFLPPNGAPGGCRAGSPSNVSPPDGMAGSGRVLDDSTSAPVVAQDGSVYYGAYTRYNYAQGHLMRWSGTGQYLDTAAPWGGFEFGWDTTPAIFSYSVSGVSTFAVITKENHYGDVGSYCNDNKICPPDRTATDPAYPEQYFMSSLTPDLQINWRWQNTNTLSCTRNPDGSLSCTSDHPFGFEWCVNAPAIDGIGSVFANSEDGNLYVINRNGQLVTNIFTNLAIGAAYTPLSIGPDGKIYTQNDGKLFVTGN
;
A
#
# COMPACT_ATOMS: atom_id res chain seq x y z
N MET A 1 18.36 10.70 11.30
CA MET A 1 18.89 12.04 10.91
C MET A 1 17.75 13.03 11.06
N THR A 2 18.00 14.31 11.34
CA THR A 2 16.92 15.30 11.54
C THR A 2 16.46 15.86 10.19
N GLY A 3 15.15 15.86 9.95
CA GLY A 3 14.58 16.44 8.73
C GLY A 3 14.59 17.96 8.79
N GLN A 4 14.83 18.60 7.66
CA GLN A 4 14.62 20.03 7.51
C GLN A 4 13.11 20.27 7.45
N THR A 5 12.61 21.21 8.23
CA THR A 5 11.17 21.51 8.31
C THR A 5 10.59 22.04 6.99
N GLY A 6 11.41 22.30 5.97
CA GLY A 6 10.95 22.44 4.58
C GLY A 6 10.25 23.77 4.30
N SER A 7 10.88 24.90 4.64
CA SER A 7 10.28 26.22 4.40
C SER A 7 10.30 26.67 2.92
N ARG A 8 11.04 25.94 2.05
CA ARG A 8 11.21 26.28 0.64
C ARG A 8 11.20 25.03 -0.23
N ILE A 9 10.64 25.17 -1.44
CA ILE A 9 10.84 24.21 -2.53
C ILE A 9 12.18 24.52 -3.19
N LEU A 10 13.09 23.55 -3.16
CA LEU A 10 14.44 23.63 -3.71
C LEU A 10 14.53 23.03 -5.13
N ALA A 11 13.67 22.07 -5.43
CA ALA A 11 13.52 21.47 -6.75
C ALA A 11 12.07 21.03 -6.98
N ASP A 12 11.65 21.07 -8.25
CA ASP A 12 10.35 20.65 -8.76
C ASP A 12 10.59 20.02 -10.13
N ILE A 13 10.41 18.70 -10.24
CA ILE A 13 10.80 17.90 -11.40
C ILE A 13 9.64 17.00 -11.80
N VAL A 14 9.16 17.13 -13.04
CA VAL A 14 8.17 16.22 -13.62
C VAL A 14 8.82 14.88 -13.93
N TYR A 15 8.30 13.80 -13.36
CA TYR A 15 8.67 12.43 -13.72
C TYR A 15 7.54 11.71 -14.46
N ASP A 16 6.29 12.11 -14.26
CA ASP A 16 5.14 11.63 -15.00
C ASP A 16 4.55 12.76 -15.86
N PRO A 17 4.73 12.74 -17.19
CA PRO A 17 4.19 13.75 -18.09
C PRO A 17 2.72 13.49 -18.49
N PHE A 18 2.07 12.45 -17.96
CA PHE A 18 0.75 12.01 -18.39
C PHE A 18 -0.39 12.33 -17.41
N VAL A 19 -0.09 12.89 -16.24
CA VAL A 19 -1.05 13.18 -15.18
C VAL A 19 -2.31 13.91 -15.65
N ASP A 20 -2.18 14.96 -16.46
CA ASP A 20 -3.32 15.69 -17.04
C ASP A 20 -4.28 14.78 -17.82
N LYS A 21 -3.76 13.72 -18.46
CA LYS A 21 -4.56 12.74 -19.21
C LYS A 21 -5.07 11.63 -18.30
N GLU A 22 -4.28 11.22 -17.32
CA GLU A 22 -4.63 10.18 -16.35
C GLU A 22 -5.85 10.59 -15.52
N GLN A 23 -5.94 11.85 -15.11
CA GLN A 23 -7.05 12.36 -14.30
C GLN A 23 -8.37 12.54 -15.08
N VAL A 24 -8.31 12.71 -16.42
CA VAL A 24 -9.48 13.09 -17.26
C VAL A 24 -10.13 11.88 -17.95
N GLY A 25 -9.47 10.72 -17.94
CA GLY A 25 -9.95 9.51 -18.62
C GLY A 25 -11.22 8.91 -18.01
N ALA A 26 -11.94 8.11 -18.81
CA ALA A 26 -12.91 7.16 -18.26
C ALA A 26 -12.18 6.29 -17.20
N TYR A 27 -12.86 5.95 -16.10
CA TYR A 27 -12.34 5.22 -14.92
C TYR A 27 -11.52 6.03 -13.91
N ALA A 28 -10.96 7.18 -14.28
CA ALA A 28 -10.22 8.03 -13.36
C ALA A 28 -11.12 8.79 -12.37
N ALA A 29 -12.30 9.22 -12.85
CA ALA A 29 -13.26 10.04 -12.09
C ALA A 29 -12.64 11.30 -11.44
N GLY A 30 -11.58 11.85 -12.02
CA GLY A 30 -10.83 13.00 -11.50
C GLY A 30 -9.67 12.63 -10.57
N GLY A 31 -9.50 11.36 -10.21
CA GLY A 31 -8.40 10.86 -9.39
C GLY A 31 -7.15 10.48 -10.19
N LEU A 32 -5.99 10.53 -9.54
CA LEU A 32 -4.71 10.05 -10.08
C LEU A 32 -4.41 8.62 -9.60
N LEU A 33 -5.00 7.64 -10.27
CA LEU A 33 -4.98 6.21 -9.88
C LEU A 33 -3.67 5.50 -10.28
N VAL A 34 -2.54 6.00 -9.78
CA VAL A 34 -1.19 5.54 -10.14
C VAL A 34 -0.35 5.28 -8.91
N HIS A 35 0.46 4.21 -8.94
CA HIS A 35 1.44 3.94 -7.90
C HIS A 35 2.87 4.40 -8.30
N TYR A 36 3.47 5.34 -7.54
CA TYR A 36 4.83 5.85 -7.78
C TYR A 36 5.96 5.35 -6.87
N GLN A 37 7.17 5.20 -7.41
CA GLN A 37 8.37 4.82 -6.67
C GLN A 37 8.68 5.74 -5.48
N THR A 38 9.18 5.18 -4.37
CA THR A 38 9.81 5.96 -3.29
C THR A 38 11.14 6.57 -3.79
N PRO A 39 11.38 7.88 -3.66
CA PRO A 39 12.65 8.48 -4.07
C PRO A 39 13.83 7.81 -3.34
N LEU A 40 14.76 7.21 -4.08
CA LEU A 40 15.90 6.47 -3.49
C LEU A 40 17.08 7.43 -3.31
N ILE A 41 17.60 7.55 -2.09
CA ILE A 41 18.63 8.55 -1.76
C ILE A 41 19.92 7.88 -1.29
N ASP A 42 21.07 8.29 -1.84
CA ASP A 42 22.38 8.01 -1.24
C ASP A 42 23.30 9.23 -1.35
N GLY A 43 23.71 9.76 -0.20
CA GLY A 43 24.51 10.97 -0.12
C GLY A 43 23.82 12.15 -0.81
N ASN A 44 24.44 12.65 -1.87
CA ASN A 44 23.93 13.76 -2.69
C ASN A 44 23.13 13.30 -3.92
N ASP A 45 22.99 12.00 -4.12
CA ASP A 45 22.36 11.39 -5.28
C ASP A 45 20.91 10.98 -4.96
N VAL A 46 20.05 11.18 -5.95
CA VAL A 46 18.62 10.84 -5.93
C VAL A 46 18.33 9.99 -7.14
N PHE A 47 17.73 8.83 -6.96
CA PHE A 47 17.24 7.98 -8.03
C PHE A 47 15.72 7.96 -7.98
N MET A 48 15.11 8.28 -9.11
CA MET A 48 13.67 8.44 -9.22
C MET A 48 13.23 7.83 -10.55
N GLU A 49 12.11 7.12 -10.51
CA GLU A 49 11.49 6.63 -11.74
C GLU A 49 11.11 7.79 -12.66
N PHE A 50 10.84 7.50 -13.93
CA PHE A 50 10.14 8.40 -14.83
C PHE A 50 9.30 7.63 -15.84
N LYS A 51 8.25 8.28 -16.34
CA LYS A 51 7.42 7.79 -17.44
C LYS A 51 7.69 8.54 -18.74
N THR A 52 7.55 7.83 -19.85
CA THR A 52 7.61 8.38 -21.22
C THR A 52 6.83 7.50 -22.18
N GLY A 53 6.91 7.78 -23.48
CA GLY A 53 6.20 7.03 -24.52
C GLY A 53 4.81 7.60 -24.78
N GLN A 54 3.79 6.75 -24.75
CA GLN A 54 2.40 7.13 -25.00
C GLN A 54 1.51 6.70 -23.83
N PHE A 55 0.55 7.55 -23.48
CA PHE A 55 -0.56 7.20 -22.60
C PHE A 55 -1.87 7.28 -23.42
N THR A 56 -2.66 6.22 -23.35
CA THR A 56 -3.96 6.12 -24.03
C THR A 56 -5.11 6.25 -23.03
N ASN A 57 -5.17 5.35 -22.04
CA ASN A 57 -6.05 5.40 -20.88
C ASN A 57 -5.59 4.36 -19.83
N ILE A 58 -6.23 4.40 -18.65
CA ILE A 58 -5.93 3.51 -17.51
C ILE A 58 -6.05 2.02 -17.88
N GLN A 59 -6.95 1.62 -18.78
CA GLN A 59 -7.06 0.19 -19.15
C GLN A 59 -5.91 -0.32 -20.03
N HIS A 60 -5.11 0.60 -20.56
CA HIS A 60 -4.07 0.34 -21.54
C HIS A 60 -2.73 0.97 -21.13
N TRP A 61 -2.44 1.01 -19.83
CA TRP A 61 -1.21 1.59 -19.30
C TRP A 61 0.05 0.90 -19.84
N GLU A 62 -0.02 -0.34 -20.34
CA GLU A 62 1.11 -1.12 -20.83
C GLU A 62 1.83 -0.48 -22.03
N VAL A 63 1.18 0.48 -22.71
CA VAL A 63 1.77 1.23 -23.83
C VAL A 63 2.78 2.30 -23.38
N GLN A 64 2.81 2.63 -22.10
CA GLN A 64 3.78 3.55 -21.51
C GLN A 64 5.17 2.92 -21.39
N THR A 65 6.17 3.75 -21.10
CA THR A 65 7.56 3.32 -20.86
C THR A 65 8.05 3.88 -19.54
N TRP A 66 8.67 3.04 -18.73
CA TRP A 66 9.25 3.40 -17.43
C TRP A 66 10.77 3.35 -17.49
N GLY A 67 11.42 4.06 -16.59
CA GLY A 67 12.86 4.07 -16.47
C GLY A 67 13.31 4.71 -15.16
N GLU A 68 14.62 4.80 -14.96
CA GLU A 68 15.20 5.48 -13.81
C GLU A 68 16.04 6.68 -14.26
N ARG A 69 15.95 7.78 -13.53
CA ARG A 69 16.88 8.90 -13.59
C ARG A 69 17.69 9.01 -12.33
N LYS A 70 18.97 9.33 -12.48
CA LYS A 70 19.80 9.84 -11.40
C LYS A 70 19.88 11.35 -11.47
N TYR A 71 19.69 11.98 -10.32
CA TYR A 71 20.02 13.36 -10.07
C TYR A 71 21.10 13.47 -8.99
N SER A 72 21.88 14.55 -9.04
CA SER A 72 22.87 14.88 -8.02
C SER A 72 22.78 16.36 -7.67
N TRP A 73 22.96 16.69 -6.39
CA TRP A 73 23.10 18.08 -5.96
C TRP A 73 24.44 18.65 -6.42
N VAL A 74 24.40 19.58 -7.37
CA VAL A 74 25.57 20.30 -7.90
C VAL A 74 25.36 21.78 -7.68
N ARG A 75 26.21 22.39 -6.83
CA ARG A 75 26.16 23.83 -6.51
C ARG A 75 24.76 24.33 -6.08
N GLY A 76 24.04 23.51 -5.30
CA GLY A 76 22.72 23.86 -4.77
C GLY A 76 21.57 23.68 -5.76
N GLN A 77 21.77 23.00 -6.88
CA GLN A 77 20.71 22.58 -7.81
C GLN A 77 20.70 21.06 -7.95
N LEU A 78 19.52 20.48 -8.09
CA LEU A 78 19.36 19.06 -8.36
C LEU A 78 19.45 18.83 -9.87
N VAL A 79 20.58 18.29 -10.33
CA VAL A 79 20.93 18.18 -11.76
C VAL A 79 20.86 16.72 -12.20
N GLN A 80 20.13 16.43 -13.28
CA GLN A 80 20.11 15.10 -13.89
C GLN A 80 21.51 14.72 -14.38
N GLN A 81 21.98 13.53 -13.99
CA GLN A 81 23.28 13.01 -14.40
C GLN A 81 23.16 12.01 -15.54
N TRP A 82 22.18 11.11 -15.45
CA TRP A 82 21.90 10.10 -16.47
C TRP A 82 20.46 9.60 -16.35
N GLU A 83 19.99 8.92 -17.40
CA GLU A 83 18.73 8.20 -17.41
C GLU A 83 18.89 6.84 -18.10
N ILE A 84 18.10 5.85 -17.68
CA ILE A 84 17.98 4.55 -18.33
C ILE A 84 16.50 4.20 -18.51
N THR A 85 16.15 3.59 -19.64
CA THR A 85 14.81 3.04 -19.86
C THR A 85 14.82 1.55 -19.54
N SER A 86 13.74 1.08 -18.91
CA SER A 86 13.50 -0.34 -18.70
C SER A 86 12.53 -0.87 -19.76
N ASP A 87 12.64 -2.16 -20.06
CA ASP A 87 11.67 -2.92 -20.85
C ASP A 87 10.51 -3.47 -20.01
N TRP A 88 10.48 -3.19 -18.70
CA TRP A 88 9.41 -3.61 -17.80
C TRP A 88 8.02 -3.21 -18.31
N LYS A 89 7.05 -4.08 -18.01
CA LYS A 89 5.64 -3.84 -18.23
C LYS A 89 4.84 -4.21 -16.99
N PRO A 90 3.85 -3.40 -16.60
CA PRO A 90 2.95 -3.73 -15.50
C PRO A 90 2.07 -4.93 -15.87
N THR A 91 1.48 -5.53 -14.85
CA THR A 91 0.36 -6.47 -15.04
C THR A 91 -0.82 -5.76 -15.72
N PRO A 92 -1.67 -6.49 -16.47
CA PRO A 92 -2.81 -5.90 -17.17
C PRO A 92 -3.86 -5.35 -16.21
N PHE A 93 -4.60 -4.34 -16.65
CA PHE A 93 -5.73 -3.76 -15.93
C PHE A 93 -6.81 -4.79 -15.59
N SER A 94 -7.37 -4.68 -14.39
CA SER A 94 -8.58 -5.39 -13.97
C SER A 94 -9.69 -4.38 -13.66
N LYS A 95 -10.89 -4.65 -14.17
CA LYS A 95 -12.08 -3.87 -13.79
C LYS A 95 -12.60 -4.24 -12.39
N ASP A 96 -12.28 -5.45 -11.93
CA ASP A 96 -12.73 -6.04 -10.67
C ASP A 96 -11.55 -6.27 -9.70
N LYS A 97 -11.83 -6.67 -8.46
CA LYS A 97 -10.84 -6.67 -7.35
C LYS A 97 -9.83 -7.82 -7.33
N ASP A 98 -9.85 -8.69 -8.33
CA ASP A 98 -8.92 -9.84 -8.43
C ASP A 98 -7.66 -9.55 -9.26
N GLY A 99 -7.48 -8.28 -9.63
CA GLY A 99 -6.26 -7.67 -10.16
C GLY A 99 -6.26 -6.16 -9.89
N PRO A 100 -5.25 -5.41 -10.35
CA PRO A 100 -5.15 -3.98 -10.09
C PRO A 100 -6.07 -3.19 -11.02
N GLY A 101 -6.89 -2.31 -10.45
CA GLY A 101 -7.60 -1.24 -11.14
C GLY A 101 -6.81 0.08 -11.18
N TRP A 102 -5.76 0.19 -10.37
CA TRP A 102 -4.82 1.31 -10.31
C TRP A 102 -3.47 0.93 -10.92
N GLU A 103 -2.78 1.86 -11.58
CA GLU A 103 -1.56 1.54 -12.32
C GLU A 103 -0.46 0.97 -11.40
N PRO A 104 0.05 -0.26 -11.64
CA PRO A 104 1.04 -0.89 -10.77
C PRO A 104 2.36 -0.15 -10.67
N VAL A 105 3.04 -0.29 -9.54
CA VAL A 105 4.28 0.42 -9.24
C VAL A 105 5.48 -0.14 -10.03
N TYR A 106 6.22 0.74 -10.71
CA TYR A 106 7.59 0.48 -11.12
C TYR A 106 8.52 1.00 -10.01
N HIS A 107 9.25 0.12 -9.33
CA HIS A 107 10.04 0.55 -8.17
C HIS A 107 11.36 -0.21 -8.06
N GLY A 108 12.45 0.52 -8.31
CA GLY A 108 13.81 0.00 -8.15
C GLY A 108 14.23 -0.18 -6.69
N VAL A 109 15.40 -0.77 -6.48
CA VAL A 109 16.05 -0.83 -5.17
C VAL A 109 17.52 -0.46 -5.27
N LEU A 110 17.98 0.32 -4.29
CA LEU A 110 19.36 0.74 -4.18
C LEU A 110 20.14 -0.18 -3.23
N THR A 111 21.28 -0.68 -3.69
CA THR A 111 22.28 -1.34 -2.85
C THR A 111 23.56 -0.51 -2.80
N SER A 112 24.50 -0.88 -1.94
CA SER A 112 25.82 -0.25 -1.94
C SER A 112 26.54 -0.39 -3.29
N GLY A 113 26.35 -1.51 -4.00
CA GLY A 113 27.07 -1.83 -5.23
C GLY A 113 26.37 -1.43 -6.54
N ALA A 114 25.05 -1.42 -6.58
CA ALA A 114 24.28 -1.18 -7.81
C ALA A 114 22.87 -0.66 -7.51
N LEU A 115 22.25 -0.04 -8.50
CA LEU A 115 20.80 0.13 -8.59
C LEU A 115 20.23 -1.11 -9.31
N TYR A 116 19.13 -1.67 -8.83
CA TYR A 116 18.38 -2.69 -9.54
C TYR A 116 16.99 -2.17 -9.88
N VAL A 117 16.55 -2.40 -11.12
CA VAL A 117 15.21 -1.99 -11.56
C VAL A 117 14.46 -3.16 -12.19
N PRO A 118 13.12 -3.19 -12.11
CA PRO A 118 12.30 -4.20 -12.78
C PRO A 118 12.60 -4.27 -14.29
N GLY A 119 12.50 -5.45 -14.88
CA GLY A 119 12.60 -5.69 -16.32
C GLY A 119 11.46 -6.59 -16.84
N PHE A 120 11.42 -6.79 -18.16
CA PHE A 120 10.41 -7.63 -18.82
C PHE A 120 10.49 -9.09 -18.38
N GLY A 121 9.35 -9.80 -18.32
CA GLY A 121 9.33 -11.25 -18.08
C GLY A 121 9.77 -11.69 -16.68
N GLY A 122 9.59 -10.84 -15.65
CA GLY A 122 10.04 -11.11 -14.28
C GLY A 122 11.55 -11.02 -14.06
N THR A 123 12.28 -10.42 -15.02
CA THR A 123 13.71 -10.13 -14.90
C THR A 123 13.96 -8.83 -14.13
N ILE A 124 15.23 -8.57 -13.79
CA ILE A 124 15.67 -7.27 -13.27
C ILE A 124 16.95 -6.83 -13.99
N TRP A 125 17.14 -5.52 -14.11
CA TRP A 125 18.36 -4.92 -14.64
C TRP A 125 19.23 -4.41 -13.50
N LYS A 126 20.53 -4.74 -13.55
CA LYS A 126 21.55 -4.21 -12.64
C LYS A 126 22.26 -3.05 -13.31
N ILE A 127 22.25 -1.89 -12.66
CA ILE A 127 22.72 -0.62 -13.21
C ILE A 127 23.85 -0.06 -12.35
N ASP A 128 24.91 0.41 -13.02
CA ASP A 128 25.97 1.16 -12.37
C ASP A 128 25.45 2.50 -11.87
N ARG A 129 25.56 2.74 -10.56
CA ARG A 129 25.02 3.91 -9.89
C ARG A 129 25.67 5.22 -10.33
N SER A 130 26.91 5.16 -10.82
CA SER A 130 27.68 6.36 -11.18
C SER A 130 27.38 6.80 -12.61
N SER A 131 27.33 5.85 -13.54
CA SER A 131 27.31 6.09 -14.98
C SER A 131 25.98 5.78 -15.66
N GLY A 132 25.09 5.04 -15.00
CA GLY A 132 23.86 4.52 -15.63
C GLY A 132 24.13 3.35 -16.58
N ALA A 133 25.35 2.82 -16.64
CA ALA A 133 25.67 1.68 -17.49
C ALA A 133 24.94 0.41 -17.01
N VAL A 134 24.35 -0.33 -17.96
CA VAL A 134 23.78 -1.65 -17.68
C VAL A 134 24.91 -2.63 -17.41
N LEU A 135 24.92 -3.21 -16.21
CA LEU A 135 25.91 -4.19 -15.77
C LEU A 135 25.44 -5.63 -16.05
N ALA A 136 24.14 -5.91 -15.90
CA ALA A 136 23.55 -7.22 -16.16
C ALA A 136 22.03 -7.13 -16.41
N ASN A 137 21.50 -8.04 -17.22
CA ASN A 137 20.11 -8.49 -17.18
C ASN A 137 20.08 -9.81 -16.40
N ILE A 138 19.32 -9.87 -15.30
CA ILE A 138 19.28 -11.03 -14.44
C ILE A 138 17.93 -11.72 -14.64
N ASN A 139 17.95 -12.88 -15.28
CA ASN A 139 16.79 -13.72 -15.48
C ASN A 139 16.82 -14.91 -14.49
N PRO A 140 15.87 -15.01 -13.55
CA PRO A 140 15.79 -16.13 -12.62
C PRO A 140 15.16 -17.40 -13.24
N PHE A 141 14.68 -17.34 -14.48
CA PHE A 141 13.93 -18.40 -15.15
C PHE A 141 14.70 -19.02 -16.33
N ALA A 142 14.22 -20.17 -16.81
CA ALA A 142 14.80 -20.86 -17.96
C ALA A 142 14.68 -20.05 -19.27
N SER A 143 13.62 -19.25 -19.40
CA SER A 143 13.36 -18.37 -20.53
C SER A 143 12.53 -17.17 -20.08
N VAL A 144 12.62 -16.06 -20.82
CA VAL A 144 11.76 -14.89 -20.62
C VAL A 144 10.38 -15.17 -21.22
N ASP A 145 9.31 -14.96 -20.45
CA ASP A 145 7.91 -15.17 -20.86
C ASP A 145 7.15 -13.84 -20.80
N PRO A 146 6.46 -13.42 -21.88
CA PRO A 146 5.71 -12.16 -21.91
C PRO A 146 4.55 -12.06 -20.91
N ASN A 147 4.08 -13.17 -20.36
CA ASN A 147 3.02 -13.19 -19.35
C ASN A 147 3.58 -13.30 -17.92
N THR A 148 4.88 -13.13 -17.73
CA THR A 148 5.53 -13.13 -16.41
C THR A 148 5.92 -11.70 -16.02
N TYR A 149 5.53 -11.28 -14.83
CA TYR A 149 5.61 -9.89 -14.38
C TYR A 149 6.31 -9.79 -13.03
N THR A 150 7.18 -8.80 -12.87
CA THR A 150 7.59 -8.32 -11.54
C THR A 150 6.44 -7.52 -10.96
N VAL A 151 5.91 -7.92 -9.78
CA VAL A 151 4.60 -7.46 -9.25
C VAL A 151 4.70 -6.67 -7.94
N GLY A 152 5.60 -5.70 -7.87
CA GLY A 152 5.76 -4.81 -6.73
C GLY A 152 7.20 -4.35 -6.55
N PRO A 153 7.49 -3.58 -5.48
CA PRO A 153 8.82 -3.08 -5.23
C PRO A 153 9.85 -4.16 -4.95
N LEU A 154 11.09 -3.91 -5.42
CA LEU A 154 12.25 -4.69 -5.05
C LEU A 154 12.72 -4.29 -3.64
N SER A 155 13.20 -5.25 -2.87
CA SER A 155 13.80 -5.04 -1.55
C SER A 155 15.21 -5.56 -1.49
N ALA A 156 16.08 -4.94 -0.68
CA ALA A 156 17.47 -5.36 -0.56
C ALA A 156 17.89 -5.55 0.90
N ASP A 157 18.69 -6.60 1.16
CA ASP A 157 19.31 -6.81 2.46
C ASP A 157 20.68 -6.11 2.58
N LYS A 158 21.21 -6.10 3.80
CA LYS A 158 22.53 -5.51 4.13
C LYS A 158 23.71 -6.17 3.40
N MET A 159 23.54 -7.37 2.84
CA MET A 159 24.56 -8.07 2.07
C MET A 159 24.50 -7.71 0.58
N GLY A 160 23.50 -6.92 0.16
CA GLY A 160 23.26 -6.57 -1.23
C GLY A 160 22.52 -7.65 -2.01
N ASN A 161 21.87 -8.60 -1.33
CA ASN A 161 20.92 -9.49 -2.02
C ASN A 161 19.61 -8.74 -2.22
N VAL A 162 18.98 -8.96 -3.37
CA VAL A 162 17.71 -8.37 -3.79
C VAL A 162 16.61 -9.43 -3.74
N TYR A 163 15.43 -9.06 -3.27
CA TYR A 163 14.24 -9.90 -3.16
C TYR A 163 13.06 -9.22 -3.83
N TYR A 164 12.27 -9.96 -4.60
CA TYR A 164 11.11 -9.41 -5.30
C TYR A 164 10.09 -10.48 -5.70
N ASN A 165 8.86 -10.03 -5.92
CA ASN A 165 7.74 -10.88 -6.28
C ASN A 165 7.54 -10.98 -7.78
N VAL A 166 7.28 -12.19 -8.26
CA VAL A 166 7.00 -12.47 -9.68
C VAL A 166 5.71 -13.27 -9.81
N MET A 167 4.88 -12.90 -10.78
CA MET A 167 3.63 -13.58 -11.10
C MET A 167 3.57 -13.89 -12.59
N GLN A 168 3.20 -15.12 -12.96
CA GLN A 168 2.86 -15.48 -14.32
C GLN A 168 1.34 -15.55 -14.47
N LEU A 169 0.79 -14.85 -15.44
CA LEU A 169 -0.64 -14.84 -15.76
C LEU A 169 -0.94 -15.78 -16.93
N ASP A 170 -2.17 -16.28 -17.03
CA ASP A 170 -2.60 -17.09 -18.17
C ASP A 170 -2.84 -16.22 -19.41
N GLY A 171 -1.84 -16.15 -20.30
CA GLY A 171 -1.91 -15.41 -21.55
C GLY A 171 -2.91 -15.97 -22.58
N THR A 172 -3.54 -17.12 -22.31
CA THR A 172 -4.61 -17.68 -23.17
C THR A 172 -6.00 -17.25 -22.71
N ALA A 173 -6.13 -16.77 -21.47
CA ALA A 173 -7.39 -16.26 -20.94
C ALA A 173 -7.73 -14.91 -21.57
N LYS A 174 -9.04 -14.66 -21.78
CA LYS A 174 -9.52 -13.35 -22.24
C LYS A 174 -9.28 -12.27 -21.17
N ASP A 175 -9.47 -12.65 -19.92
CA ASP A 175 -9.19 -11.84 -18.74
C ASP A 175 -8.40 -12.74 -17.78
N PRO A 176 -7.12 -12.44 -17.51
CA PRO A 176 -6.28 -13.28 -16.67
C PRO A 176 -6.66 -13.23 -15.18
N TRP A 177 -7.50 -12.28 -14.76
CA TRP A 177 -7.89 -12.09 -13.37
C TRP A 177 -9.12 -12.90 -12.95
N VAL A 178 -9.82 -13.52 -13.91
CA VAL A 178 -10.98 -14.40 -13.65
C VAL A 178 -10.64 -15.89 -13.75
N VAL A 179 -9.35 -16.21 -13.87
CA VAL A 179 -8.82 -17.57 -13.86
C VAL A 179 -7.71 -17.67 -12.81
N ASP A 180 -7.37 -18.89 -12.40
CA ASP A 180 -6.28 -19.08 -11.44
C ASP A 180 -4.94 -18.65 -12.05
N VAL A 181 -4.06 -18.11 -11.21
CA VAL A 181 -2.70 -17.70 -11.57
C VAL A 181 -1.84 -18.95 -11.72
N PRO A 182 -1.33 -19.26 -12.93
CA PRO A 182 -0.63 -20.51 -13.18
C PRO A 182 0.60 -20.73 -12.30
N ASN A 183 1.40 -19.68 -12.11
CA ASN A 183 2.62 -19.74 -11.31
C ASN A 183 2.92 -18.38 -10.67
N SER A 184 3.59 -18.41 -9.53
CA SER A 184 4.16 -17.23 -8.90
C SER A 184 5.37 -17.62 -8.05
N TRP A 185 6.30 -16.69 -7.88
CA TRP A 185 7.55 -16.91 -7.15
C TRP A 185 7.94 -15.73 -6.26
N LEU A 186 8.61 -16.03 -5.16
CA LEU A 186 9.57 -15.11 -4.56
C LEU A 186 10.93 -15.35 -5.22
N VAL A 187 11.57 -14.29 -5.68
CA VAL A 187 12.91 -14.35 -6.27
C VAL A 187 13.93 -13.72 -5.34
N LYS A 188 15.08 -14.37 -5.19
CA LYS A 188 16.30 -13.82 -4.59
C LYS A 188 17.39 -13.70 -5.64
N VAL A 189 18.03 -12.54 -5.71
CA VAL A 189 19.24 -12.30 -6.49
C VAL A 189 20.36 -11.94 -5.53
N THR A 190 21.42 -12.73 -5.51
CA THR A 190 22.58 -12.46 -4.66
C THR A 190 23.40 -11.27 -5.17
N ALA A 191 24.23 -10.67 -4.33
CA ALA A 191 25.14 -9.59 -4.74
C ALA A 191 26.12 -9.97 -5.88
N ARG A 192 26.29 -11.27 -6.15
CA ARG A 192 27.08 -11.84 -7.25
C ARG A 192 26.22 -12.29 -8.44
N ASP A 193 25.00 -11.79 -8.54
CA ASP A 193 24.05 -12.00 -9.64
C ASP A 193 23.53 -13.44 -9.78
N GLY A 194 23.77 -14.30 -8.78
CA GLY A 194 23.12 -15.61 -8.70
C GLY A 194 21.65 -15.47 -8.32
N ALA A 195 20.75 -15.93 -9.18
CA ALA A 195 19.31 -15.81 -9.02
C ALA A 195 18.65 -17.14 -8.63
N THR A 196 17.60 -17.08 -7.79
CA THR A 196 16.81 -18.25 -7.38
C THR A 196 15.35 -17.84 -7.24
N ALA A 197 14.47 -18.51 -7.96
CA ALA A 197 13.01 -18.36 -7.84
C ALA A 197 12.42 -19.54 -7.08
N VAL A 198 11.64 -19.27 -6.03
CA VAL A 198 10.95 -20.30 -5.23
C VAL A 198 9.44 -20.13 -5.36
N PRO A 199 8.69 -21.18 -5.73
CA PRO A 199 7.24 -21.08 -5.92
C PRO A 199 6.51 -20.74 -4.62
N TRP A 200 5.54 -19.82 -4.68
CA TRP A 200 4.72 -19.44 -3.52
C TRP A 200 3.96 -20.61 -2.91
N SER A 201 3.54 -21.58 -3.72
CA SER A 201 2.89 -22.82 -3.25
C SER A 201 3.74 -23.61 -2.24
N THR A 202 5.05 -23.39 -2.18
CA THR A 202 5.97 -24.03 -1.22
C THR A 202 6.25 -23.18 0.02
N LEU A 203 5.86 -21.91 0.03
CA LEU A 203 6.23 -20.92 1.04
C LEU A 203 5.12 -20.61 2.05
N VAL A 204 3.89 -21.09 1.81
CA VAL A 204 2.70 -20.80 2.63
C VAL A 204 2.17 -22.07 3.31
N PRO A 205 2.88 -22.64 4.30
CA PRO A 205 2.45 -23.87 4.95
C PRO A 205 1.08 -23.71 5.62
N GLY A 206 0.18 -24.66 5.38
CA GLY A 206 -1.16 -24.67 5.97
C GLY A 206 -2.20 -23.79 5.28
N ALA A 207 -1.85 -23.12 4.16
CA ALA A 207 -2.84 -22.52 3.28
C ALA A 207 -3.61 -23.59 2.49
N PRO A 208 -4.88 -23.32 2.09
CA PRO A 208 -5.64 -24.18 1.19
C PRO A 208 -4.90 -24.45 -0.11
N ALA A 209 -5.10 -25.65 -0.66
CA ALA A 209 -4.70 -25.97 -2.02
C ALA A 209 -5.60 -25.24 -3.03
N ALA A 210 -5.12 -25.09 -4.27
CA ALA A 210 -5.86 -24.36 -5.31
C ALA A 210 -7.26 -24.92 -5.58
N THR A 211 -7.44 -26.23 -5.46
CA THR A 211 -8.70 -26.94 -5.67
C THR A 211 -9.60 -27.01 -4.45
N ASP A 212 -9.13 -26.57 -3.28
CA ASP A 212 -9.95 -26.54 -2.06
C ASP A 212 -11.09 -25.53 -2.20
N ARG A 213 -12.11 -25.68 -1.36
CA ARG A 213 -13.34 -24.86 -1.39
C ARG A 213 -13.28 -23.79 -0.32
N CYS A 214 -13.12 -22.54 -0.76
CA CYS A 214 -13.09 -21.35 0.07
C CYS A 214 -14.46 -20.68 0.10
N PHE A 215 -14.95 -20.33 1.30
CA PHE A 215 -16.13 -19.48 1.48
C PHE A 215 -15.83 -18.04 1.05
N TRP A 216 -16.68 -17.49 0.18
CA TRP A 216 -16.51 -16.16 -0.41
C TRP A 216 -17.36 -15.09 0.31
N ARG A 217 -18.56 -14.82 -0.21
CA ARG A 217 -19.53 -13.87 0.37
C ARG A 217 -20.95 -14.17 -0.13
N TYR A 218 -21.94 -13.58 0.53
CA TYR A 218 -23.33 -13.60 0.09
C TYR A 218 -23.53 -12.81 -1.22
N SER A 219 -24.62 -13.08 -1.93
CA SER A 219 -25.00 -12.32 -3.12
C SER A 219 -25.50 -10.94 -2.72
N THR A 220 -25.21 -9.90 -3.52
CA THR A 220 -25.73 -8.55 -3.29
C THR A 220 -27.26 -8.48 -3.42
N THR A 221 -27.88 -9.49 -4.03
CA THR A 221 -29.34 -9.65 -4.05
C THR A 221 -29.93 -10.04 -2.69
N ASP A 222 -29.10 -10.53 -1.77
CA ASP A 222 -29.52 -11.01 -0.45
C ASP A 222 -29.33 -9.95 0.65
N LEU A 223 -29.06 -8.69 0.28
CA LEU A 223 -28.97 -7.59 1.22
C LEU A 223 -30.32 -7.38 1.96
N PRO A 224 -30.31 -6.94 3.24
CA PRO A 224 -29.14 -6.70 4.09
C PRO A 224 -28.48 -8.01 4.54
N TRP A 225 -27.17 -7.95 4.79
CA TRP A 225 -26.40 -9.11 5.24
C TRP A 225 -26.20 -9.11 6.76
N PRO A 226 -25.80 -10.23 7.38
CA PRO A 226 -25.66 -11.58 6.81
C PRO A 226 -26.99 -12.24 6.46
N VAL A 227 -26.96 -13.32 5.68
CA VAL A 227 -28.12 -14.20 5.46
C VAL A 227 -28.27 -15.13 6.67
N LEU A 228 -29.48 -15.25 7.22
CA LEU A 228 -29.74 -16.06 8.42
C LEU A 228 -30.60 -17.29 8.10
N ASN A 229 -30.29 -18.40 8.77
CA ASN A 229 -31.11 -19.60 8.86
C ASN A 229 -32.36 -19.33 9.72
N ALA A 230 -33.32 -20.26 9.70
CA ALA A 230 -34.55 -20.17 10.50
C ALA A 230 -34.31 -20.13 12.03
N ASP A 231 -33.16 -20.64 12.48
CA ASP A 231 -32.73 -20.62 13.88
C ASP A 231 -31.97 -19.33 14.29
N GLY A 232 -31.80 -18.38 13.35
CA GLY A 232 -31.07 -17.13 13.57
C GLY A 232 -29.56 -17.22 13.42
N THR A 233 -28.99 -18.39 13.09
CA THR A 233 -27.56 -18.52 12.79
C THR A 233 -27.24 -18.04 11.37
N PRO A 234 -26.01 -17.57 11.07
CA PRO A 234 -25.63 -17.21 9.71
C PRO A 234 -25.65 -18.44 8.80
N ALA A 235 -26.32 -18.32 7.65
CA ALA A 235 -26.27 -19.33 6.60
C ALA A 235 -24.87 -19.33 5.96
N PRO A 236 -24.29 -20.47 5.56
CA PRO A 236 -23.01 -20.44 4.88
C PRO A 236 -23.12 -19.69 3.53
N PRO A 237 -22.16 -18.82 3.17
CA PRO A 237 -22.12 -18.21 1.85
C PRO A 237 -21.73 -19.25 0.80
N ILE A 238 -21.74 -18.84 -0.48
CA ILE A 238 -21.23 -19.70 -1.54
C ILE A 238 -19.75 -20.02 -1.29
N SER A 239 -19.33 -21.19 -1.79
CA SER A 239 -17.91 -21.51 -1.92
C SER A 239 -17.45 -21.39 -3.37
N LEU A 240 -16.17 -21.13 -3.55
CA LEU A 240 -15.46 -21.17 -4.83
C LEU A 240 -14.14 -21.92 -4.65
N ALA A 241 -13.48 -22.28 -5.76
CA ALA A 241 -12.14 -22.86 -5.66
C ALA A 241 -11.18 -21.77 -5.20
N CYS A 242 -10.39 -22.01 -4.15
CA CYS A 242 -9.51 -20.99 -3.57
C CYS A 242 -8.55 -20.38 -4.61
N GLY A 243 -8.07 -21.19 -5.54
CA GLY A 243 -6.98 -20.82 -6.44
C GLY A 243 -5.63 -20.89 -5.76
N SER A 244 -4.58 -20.83 -6.56
CA SER A 244 -3.19 -20.93 -6.14
C SER A 244 -2.83 -19.80 -5.17
N GLN A 245 -1.87 -20.07 -4.27
CA GLN A 245 -1.30 -19.02 -3.43
C GLN A 245 -0.34 -18.17 -4.27
N ARG A 246 -0.49 -16.85 -4.17
CA ARG A 246 0.29 -15.85 -4.91
C ARG A 246 0.59 -14.62 -4.06
N PRO A 247 1.57 -13.79 -4.41
CA PRO A 247 1.68 -12.46 -3.84
C PRO A 247 0.56 -11.56 -4.39
N PRO A 248 0.13 -10.53 -3.64
CA PRO A 248 -0.61 -9.43 -4.23
C PRO A 248 0.28 -8.57 -5.13
N VAL A 249 -0.34 -7.78 -6.00
CA VAL A 249 0.36 -6.73 -6.74
C VAL A 249 0.74 -5.59 -5.78
N ASN A 250 1.84 -4.89 -6.07
CA ASN A 250 2.33 -3.70 -5.36
C ASN A 250 2.90 -3.90 -3.94
N THR A 251 3.03 -5.13 -3.45
CA THR A 251 3.61 -5.41 -2.12
C THR A 251 5.11 -5.69 -2.20
N ALA A 252 5.88 -5.02 -1.34
CA ALA A 252 7.33 -5.21 -1.20
C ALA A 252 7.65 -6.28 -0.13
N PRO A 253 8.61 -7.20 -0.37
CA PRO A 253 9.11 -8.08 0.68
C PRO A 253 9.81 -7.28 1.78
N ALA A 254 9.54 -7.55 3.05
CA ALA A 254 10.26 -6.95 4.18
C ALA A 254 11.36 -7.88 4.69
N ILE A 255 12.45 -7.32 5.19
CA ILE A 255 13.62 -8.10 5.60
C ILE A 255 13.98 -7.75 7.04
N GLY A 256 13.85 -8.73 7.93
CA GLY A 256 14.27 -8.64 9.33
C GLY A 256 15.78 -8.52 9.47
N THR A 257 16.23 -8.03 10.62
CA THR A 257 17.66 -7.88 10.93
C THR A 257 18.42 -9.20 11.00
N ASP A 258 17.70 -10.30 11.26
CA ASP A 258 18.16 -11.69 11.22
C ASP A 258 18.17 -12.30 9.81
N GLY A 259 17.72 -11.55 8.79
CA GLY A 259 17.61 -11.99 7.41
C GLY A 259 16.32 -12.73 7.08
N THR A 260 15.39 -12.90 8.03
CA THR A 260 14.06 -13.44 7.75
C THR A 260 13.34 -12.52 6.77
N ILE A 261 12.76 -13.09 5.72
CA ILE A 261 11.95 -12.36 4.75
C ILE A 261 10.49 -12.50 5.18
N TYR A 262 9.76 -11.39 5.22
CA TYR A 262 8.33 -11.34 5.49
C TYR A 262 7.61 -10.81 4.27
N ASP A 263 6.51 -11.45 3.91
CA ASP A 263 5.74 -11.08 2.72
C ASP A 263 4.28 -11.53 2.87
N ILE A 264 3.43 -11.15 1.92
CA ILE A 264 2.00 -11.40 1.94
C ILE A 264 1.61 -12.38 0.85
N SER A 265 0.81 -13.37 1.21
CA SER A 265 0.15 -14.24 0.24
C SER A 265 -1.37 -14.05 0.27
N ARG A 266 -2.01 -14.29 -0.87
CA ARG A 266 -3.45 -14.51 -0.96
C ARG A 266 -3.76 -15.67 -1.89
N ALA A 267 -4.94 -16.27 -1.72
CA ALA A 267 -5.50 -17.16 -2.72
C ALA A 267 -5.93 -16.36 -3.97
N SER A 268 -5.67 -16.88 -5.17
CA SER A 268 -5.92 -16.16 -6.42
C SER A 268 -7.38 -15.74 -6.58
N ASN A 269 -8.32 -16.61 -6.23
CA ASN A 269 -9.75 -16.39 -6.45
C ASN A 269 -10.48 -15.88 -5.20
N ASP A 270 -9.77 -15.71 -4.08
CA ASP A 270 -10.38 -15.33 -2.81
C ASP A 270 -9.48 -14.42 -1.97
N ASP A 271 -9.74 -13.11 -2.02
CA ASP A 271 -9.01 -12.09 -1.27
C ASP A 271 -9.22 -12.14 0.25
N TYR A 272 -10.17 -12.93 0.78
CA TYR A 272 -10.32 -13.17 2.22
C TYR A 272 -9.31 -14.20 2.75
N TYR A 273 -8.67 -14.98 1.88
CA TYR A 273 -7.66 -15.98 2.26
C TYR A 273 -6.26 -15.39 2.17
N GLY A 274 -6.04 -14.32 2.93
CA GLY A 274 -4.76 -13.65 3.10
C GLY A 274 -3.89 -14.27 4.22
N TYR A 275 -2.57 -14.21 4.02
CA TYR A 275 -1.56 -14.72 4.94
C TYR A 275 -0.39 -13.75 5.06
N LEU A 276 0.04 -13.47 6.29
CA LEU A 276 1.41 -13.00 6.54
C LEU A 276 2.31 -14.23 6.58
N ILE A 277 3.41 -14.22 5.85
CA ILE A 277 4.37 -15.32 5.85
C ILE A 277 5.76 -14.85 6.27
N ALA A 278 6.52 -15.79 6.83
CA ALA A 278 7.94 -15.63 7.09
C ALA A 278 8.72 -16.74 6.39
N ILE A 279 9.86 -16.36 5.82
CA ILE A 279 10.72 -17.21 5.00
C ILE A 279 12.15 -17.07 5.51
N ASN A 280 12.86 -18.17 5.61
CA ASN A 280 14.26 -18.18 6.02
C ASN A 280 15.16 -17.56 4.92
N PRO A 281 16.36 -17.07 5.26
CA PRO A 281 17.30 -16.49 4.27
C PRO A 281 17.68 -17.44 3.12
N ASP A 282 17.51 -18.75 3.30
CA ASP A 282 17.75 -19.80 2.31
C ASP A 282 16.52 -20.14 1.44
N LEU A 283 15.46 -19.34 1.56
CA LEU A 283 14.18 -19.47 0.86
C LEU A 283 13.35 -20.70 1.23
N THR A 284 13.54 -21.25 2.43
CA THR A 284 12.64 -22.26 3.01
C THR A 284 11.54 -21.60 3.84
N PRO A 285 10.31 -22.17 3.89
CA PRO A 285 9.24 -21.61 4.72
C PRO A 285 9.61 -21.63 6.20
N LYS A 286 9.38 -20.51 6.90
CA LYS A 286 9.57 -20.40 8.36
C LYS A 286 8.25 -20.56 9.09
N TRP A 287 7.22 -19.81 8.70
CA TRP A 287 5.84 -19.94 9.17
C TRP A 287 4.88 -19.16 8.26
N ALA A 288 3.58 -19.48 8.36
CA ALA A 288 2.50 -18.68 7.77
C ALA A 288 1.39 -18.45 8.80
N SER A 289 0.80 -17.25 8.81
CA SER A 289 -0.32 -16.90 9.68
C SER A 289 -1.48 -16.37 8.85
N SER A 290 -2.63 -17.04 8.95
CA SER A 290 -3.87 -16.58 8.32
C SER A 290 -4.39 -15.29 8.95
N MET A 291 -4.87 -14.39 8.09
CA MET A 291 -5.59 -13.15 8.43
C MET A 291 -7.09 -13.36 8.67
N ARG A 292 -7.58 -14.60 8.57
CA ARG A 292 -9.00 -14.92 8.72
C ARG A 292 -9.46 -14.99 10.17
N GLY A 293 -10.70 -14.55 10.40
CA GLY A 293 -11.40 -14.65 11.68
C GLY A 293 -10.67 -13.95 12.83
N ARG A 294 -10.10 -12.78 12.57
CA ARG A 294 -9.29 -12.00 13.51
C ARG A 294 -10.05 -10.81 14.11
N PHE A 295 -11.10 -10.35 13.46
CA PHE A 295 -11.77 -9.11 13.85
C PHE A 295 -13.10 -9.36 14.54
N HIS A 296 -13.43 -8.45 15.46
CA HIS A 296 -14.55 -8.55 16.39
C HIS A 296 -15.56 -7.40 16.22
N ASP A 297 -15.49 -6.70 15.09
CA ASP A 297 -16.16 -5.42 14.83
C ASP A 297 -17.25 -5.49 13.76
N GLY A 298 -17.75 -6.70 13.50
CA GLY A 298 -18.88 -6.92 12.61
C GLY A 298 -20.23 -6.50 13.21
N CYS A 299 -21.29 -7.24 12.89
CA CYS A 299 -22.63 -6.99 13.40
C CYS A 299 -22.68 -6.94 14.93
N GLY A 300 -23.62 -6.18 15.49
CA GLY A 300 -23.77 -6.08 16.96
C GLY A 300 -22.95 -4.96 17.59
N THR A 301 -22.11 -4.27 16.82
CA THR A 301 -21.47 -3.02 17.24
C THR A 301 -22.45 -1.85 17.14
N GLN A 302 -22.09 -0.70 17.74
CA GLN A 302 -22.88 0.52 17.62
C GLN A 302 -22.98 1.04 16.17
N PHE A 303 -22.00 0.70 15.33
CA PHE A 303 -21.91 1.12 13.92
C PHE A 303 -22.62 0.14 12.98
N LEU A 304 -22.75 -1.13 13.39
CA LEU A 304 -23.44 -2.18 12.62
C LEU A 304 -24.56 -2.82 13.46
N PRO A 305 -25.60 -2.05 13.85
CA PRO A 305 -26.67 -2.59 14.70
C PRO A 305 -27.44 -3.71 13.98
N PRO A 306 -27.76 -4.83 14.65
CA PRO A 306 -28.44 -5.97 14.06
C PRO A 306 -29.96 -5.80 14.10
N ASN A 307 -30.46 -4.66 13.65
CA ASN A 307 -31.87 -4.26 13.72
C ASN A 307 -32.52 -4.05 12.33
N GLY A 308 -31.78 -4.23 11.24
CA GLY A 308 -32.26 -4.04 9.87
C GLY A 308 -32.43 -2.58 9.44
N ALA A 309 -31.98 -1.62 10.26
CA ALA A 309 -31.94 -0.23 9.85
C ALA A 309 -30.85 0.00 8.77
N PRO A 310 -31.00 1.02 7.89
CA PRO A 310 -29.93 1.43 6.99
C PRO A 310 -28.60 1.63 7.74
N GLY A 311 -27.50 1.18 7.14
CA GLY A 311 -26.15 1.18 7.73
C GLY A 311 -25.87 -0.07 8.57
N GLY A 312 -26.90 -0.66 9.19
CA GLY A 312 -26.80 -1.81 10.08
C GLY A 312 -26.90 -3.18 9.40
N CYS A 313 -26.75 -4.23 10.20
CA CYS A 313 -26.91 -5.61 9.76
C CYS A 313 -28.37 -6.03 9.69
N ARG A 314 -28.62 -7.16 9.03
CA ARG A 314 -29.91 -7.85 9.07
C ARG A 314 -30.43 -7.99 10.51
N ALA A 315 -31.72 -7.75 10.69
CA ALA A 315 -32.36 -7.85 12.01
C ALA A 315 -32.15 -9.26 12.62
N GLY A 316 -31.70 -9.30 13.88
CA GLY A 316 -31.46 -10.55 14.61
C GLY A 316 -30.10 -11.21 14.32
N SER A 317 -29.20 -10.54 13.59
CA SER A 317 -27.85 -11.06 13.36
C SER A 317 -27.07 -11.22 14.67
N PRO A 318 -26.26 -12.28 14.82
CA PRO A 318 -25.36 -12.43 15.95
C PRO A 318 -24.34 -11.30 16.05
N SER A 319 -23.78 -11.10 17.24
CA SER A 319 -22.66 -10.16 17.43
C SER A 319 -21.36 -10.70 16.83
N ASN A 320 -20.48 -9.78 16.43
CA ASN A 320 -19.11 -10.01 15.97
C ASN A 320 -18.98 -10.89 14.72
N VAL A 321 -20.03 -10.93 13.88
CA VAL A 321 -19.98 -11.58 12.57
C VAL A 321 -19.87 -10.52 11.47
N SER A 322 -18.95 -10.73 10.53
CA SER A 322 -18.81 -9.91 9.34
C SER A 322 -20.09 -10.01 8.51
N PRO A 323 -20.74 -8.89 8.15
CA PRO A 323 -21.91 -8.91 7.29
C PRO A 323 -21.72 -9.72 6.00
N PRO A 324 -20.68 -9.49 5.17
CA PRO A 324 -20.59 -10.10 3.84
C PRO A 324 -20.51 -11.63 3.80
N ASP A 325 -20.04 -12.30 4.86
CA ASP A 325 -19.84 -13.75 4.86
C ASP A 325 -20.46 -14.48 6.08
N GLY A 326 -20.97 -13.75 7.07
CA GLY A 326 -21.55 -14.32 8.29
C GLY A 326 -20.54 -15.02 9.21
N MET A 327 -19.23 -14.82 8.98
CA MET A 327 -18.13 -15.42 9.74
C MET A 327 -17.47 -14.35 10.65
N ALA A 328 -16.48 -14.74 11.48
CA ALA A 328 -15.65 -13.75 12.15
C ALA A 328 -14.87 -12.90 11.12
N GLY A 329 -14.68 -11.61 11.39
CA GLY A 329 -14.08 -10.67 10.45
C GLY A 329 -12.66 -11.06 10.05
N SER A 330 -12.32 -10.84 8.78
CA SER A 330 -11.05 -11.30 8.18
C SER A 330 -10.36 -10.16 7.44
N GLY A 331 -9.04 -10.09 7.55
CA GLY A 331 -8.22 -9.17 6.76
C GLY A 331 -8.17 -9.63 5.31
N ARG A 332 -8.45 -8.73 4.37
CA ARG A 332 -8.39 -8.96 2.93
C ARG A 332 -7.13 -8.35 2.34
N VAL A 333 -6.63 -8.98 1.29
CA VAL A 333 -5.45 -8.53 0.55
C VAL A 333 -5.88 -8.14 -0.86
N LEU A 334 -5.86 -6.84 -1.16
CA LEU A 334 -6.23 -6.31 -2.47
C LEU A 334 -4.98 -6.06 -3.33
N ASP A 335 -5.09 -6.26 -4.64
CA ASP A 335 -4.00 -5.98 -5.59
C ASP A 335 -3.78 -4.47 -5.83
N ASP A 336 -4.78 -3.65 -5.52
CA ASP A 336 -4.63 -2.17 -5.48
C ASP A 336 -3.98 -1.68 -4.18
N SER A 337 -3.86 -2.52 -3.15
CA SER A 337 -3.25 -2.09 -1.89
C SER A 337 -1.73 -2.09 -1.99
N THR A 338 -1.12 -1.02 -1.51
CA THR A 338 0.34 -0.89 -1.41
C THR A 338 0.88 -1.15 -0.01
N SER A 339 0.05 -1.70 0.87
CA SER A 339 0.51 -2.13 2.18
C SER A 339 1.61 -3.18 2.02
N ALA A 340 2.75 -2.95 2.65
CA ALA A 340 3.82 -3.92 2.80
C ALA A 340 4.01 -4.29 4.28
N PRO A 341 4.47 -5.51 4.60
CA PRO A 341 4.78 -5.86 5.97
C PRO A 341 5.92 -4.99 6.50
N VAL A 342 5.90 -4.66 7.80
CA VAL A 342 6.96 -3.90 8.45
C VAL A 342 7.40 -4.60 9.71
N VAL A 343 8.70 -4.85 9.83
CA VAL A 343 9.30 -5.55 10.98
C VAL A 343 9.87 -4.52 11.94
N ALA A 344 9.36 -4.52 13.17
CA ALA A 344 9.86 -3.65 14.22
C ALA A 344 11.10 -4.24 14.92
N GLN A 345 11.78 -3.40 15.69
CA GLN A 345 13.01 -3.75 16.39
C GLN A 345 12.85 -4.87 17.45
N ASP A 346 11.64 -5.11 17.95
CA ASP A 346 11.32 -6.21 18.88
C ASP A 346 10.97 -7.52 18.16
N GLY A 347 11.02 -7.52 16.82
CA GLY A 347 10.65 -8.64 15.97
C GLY A 347 9.14 -8.77 15.71
N SER A 348 8.31 -7.86 16.22
CA SER A 348 6.90 -7.80 15.83
C SER A 348 6.74 -7.31 14.39
N VAL A 349 5.69 -7.78 13.73
CA VAL A 349 5.42 -7.50 12.32
C VAL A 349 4.06 -6.85 12.19
N TYR A 350 3.96 -5.80 11.37
CA TYR A 350 2.75 -5.04 11.13
C TYR A 350 2.37 -5.10 9.66
N TYR A 351 1.06 -5.13 9.37
CA TYR A 351 0.54 -5.09 8.00
C TYR A 351 -0.87 -4.49 7.98
N GLY A 352 -1.15 -3.57 7.05
CA GLY A 352 -2.47 -3.01 6.83
C GLY A 352 -3.30 -3.90 5.90
N ALA A 353 -4.32 -4.57 6.42
CA ALA A 353 -5.24 -5.41 5.65
C ALA A 353 -6.56 -4.68 5.37
N TYR A 354 -7.16 -4.91 4.20
CA TYR A 354 -8.45 -4.32 3.85
C TYR A 354 -9.62 -5.02 4.56
N THR A 355 -10.62 -4.25 4.94
CA THR A 355 -11.94 -4.72 5.31
C THR A 355 -12.96 -3.77 4.74
N ARG A 356 -14.11 -4.30 4.31
CA ARG A 356 -15.16 -3.48 3.70
C ARG A 356 -16.11 -2.92 4.74
N TYR A 357 -16.50 -3.73 5.72
CA TYR A 357 -17.66 -3.47 6.57
C TYR A 357 -17.44 -2.40 7.66
N ASN A 358 -16.21 -1.92 7.81
CA ASN A 358 -15.85 -0.73 8.58
C ASN A 358 -15.67 0.49 7.66
N TYR A 359 -16.57 0.64 6.68
CA TYR A 359 -16.55 1.75 5.71
C TYR A 359 -15.24 1.81 4.93
N ALA A 360 -14.73 0.65 4.51
CA ALA A 360 -13.51 0.51 3.72
C ALA A 360 -12.22 1.02 4.40
N GLN A 361 -12.15 1.09 5.73
CA GLN A 361 -10.93 1.55 6.43
C GLN A 361 -9.83 0.50 6.53
N GLY A 362 -10.18 -0.78 6.56
CA GLY A 362 -9.19 -1.82 6.87
C GLY A 362 -8.76 -1.82 8.33
N HIS A 363 -7.81 -2.70 8.62
CA HIS A 363 -7.20 -2.89 9.93
C HIS A 363 -5.68 -3.00 9.79
N LEU A 364 -4.96 -2.18 10.53
CA LEU A 364 -3.56 -2.42 10.83
C LEU A 364 -3.46 -3.57 11.83
N MET A 365 -2.89 -4.68 11.37
CA MET A 365 -2.73 -5.95 12.09
C MET A 365 -1.31 -6.11 12.65
N ARG A 366 -1.14 -6.92 13.69
CA ARG A 366 0.15 -7.17 14.36
C ARG A 366 0.40 -8.66 14.66
N TRP A 367 1.64 -9.10 14.49
CA TRP A 367 2.12 -10.44 14.83
C TRP A 367 3.39 -10.40 15.68
N SER A 368 3.64 -11.46 16.45
CA SER A 368 4.96 -11.72 17.02
C SER A 368 5.93 -12.22 15.94
N GLY A 369 7.23 -12.19 16.20
CA GLY A 369 8.24 -12.76 15.28
C GLY A 369 8.12 -14.27 15.04
N THR A 370 7.25 -14.96 15.78
CA THR A 370 6.93 -16.38 15.61
C THR A 370 5.66 -16.65 14.81
N GLY A 371 4.99 -15.60 14.31
CA GLY A 371 3.77 -15.71 13.52
C GLY A 371 2.50 -15.83 14.35
N GLN A 372 2.57 -15.66 15.67
CA GLN A 372 1.36 -15.56 16.49
C GLN A 372 0.68 -14.21 16.25
N TYR A 373 -0.60 -14.24 15.87
CA TYR A 373 -1.43 -13.04 15.83
C TYR A 373 -1.53 -12.42 17.23
N LEU A 374 -1.19 -11.13 17.34
CA LEU A 374 -1.25 -10.37 18.57
C LEU A 374 -2.50 -9.49 18.54
N ASP A 375 -3.59 -10.06 19.03
CA ASP A 375 -4.88 -9.38 19.11
C ASP A 375 -4.78 -8.08 19.91
N THR A 376 -5.39 -7.02 19.41
CA THR A 376 -5.51 -5.76 20.15
C THR A 376 -6.80 -5.77 20.96
N ALA A 377 -6.87 -4.92 21.99
CA ALA A 377 -8.08 -4.83 22.78
C ALA A 377 -9.29 -4.48 21.89
N ALA A 378 -10.45 -5.06 22.25
CA ALA A 378 -11.74 -4.75 21.64
C ALA A 378 -11.98 -3.23 21.52
N PRO A 379 -12.70 -2.76 20.48
CA PRO A 379 -13.65 -3.56 19.68
C PRO A 379 -13.13 -4.10 18.34
N TRP A 380 -11.96 -3.69 17.86
CA TRP A 380 -11.60 -3.86 16.44
C TRP A 380 -10.84 -5.15 16.11
N GLY A 381 -10.06 -5.68 17.05
CA GLY A 381 -9.09 -6.74 16.77
C GLY A 381 -8.01 -6.27 15.79
N GLY A 382 -7.70 -4.98 15.77
CA GLY A 382 -6.69 -4.28 14.98
C GLY A 382 -6.73 -2.78 15.29
N PHE A 383 -6.16 -1.94 14.43
CA PHE A 383 -6.37 -0.49 14.44
C PHE A 383 -6.93 -0.02 13.10
N GLU A 384 -8.01 0.74 13.10
CA GLU A 384 -8.57 1.32 11.87
C GLU A 384 -7.59 2.35 11.30
N PHE A 385 -7.25 2.24 10.02
CA PHE A 385 -6.25 3.09 9.40
C PHE A 385 -6.86 3.75 8.16
N GLY A 386 -6.30 3.59 6.97
CA GLY A 386 -6.93 3.89 5.69
C GLY A 386 -6.34 2.89 4.71
N TRP A 387 -7.19 2.09 4.05
CA TRP A 387 -6.96 0.72 3.56
C TRP A 387 -5.67 0.32 2.82
N ASP A 388 -4.80 1.25 2.47
CA ASP A 388 -3.58 1.08 1.69
C ASP A 388 -2.43 1.93 2.26
N THR A 389 -1.64 1.35 3.18
CA THR A 389 -0.45 2.04 3.73
C THR A 389 0.56 1.05 4.33
N THR A 390 1.83 1.36 4.12
CA THR A 390 2.96 0.77 4.83
C THR A 390 3.29 1.67 6.03
N PRO A 391 3.05 1.22 7.27
CA PRO A 391 3.27 2.05 8.45
C PRO A 391 4.76 2.33 8.68
N ALA A 392 5.08 3.48 9.26
CA ALA A 392 6.46 3.81 9.62
C ALA A 392 6.76 3.48 11.09
N ILE A 393 7.99 3.05 11.38
CA ILE A 393 8.44 2.73 12.74
C ILE A 393 9.41 3.80 13.24
N PHE A 394 9.04 4.47 14.34
CA PHE A 394 9.94 5.40 15.04
C PHE A 394 10.48 4.78 16.32
N SER A 395 11.76 4.41 16.32
CA SER A 395 12.42 3.85 17.50
C SER A 395 12.94 4.96 18.43
N TYR A 396 12.72 4.83 19.73
CA TYR A 396 13.18 5.77 20.75
C TYR A 396 13.43 5.07 22.10
N SER A 397 13.88 5.81 23.11
CA SER A 397 14.07 5.28 24.46
C SER A 397 13.33 6.10 25.50
N VAL A 398 12.72 5.41 26.47
CA VAL A 398 12.08 6.00 27.65
C VAL A 398 12.81 5.49 28.88
N SER A 399 13.42 6.39 29.65
CA SER A 399 14.20 6.02 30.85
C SER A 399 15.26 4.93 30.59
N GLY A 400 15.89 4.94 29.41
CA GLY A 400 16.90 3.96 29.00
C GLY A 400 16.35 2.64 28.43
N VAL A 401 15.03 2.45 28.40
CA VAL A 401 14.39 1.27 27.78
C VAL A 401 14.04 1.58 26.33
N SER A 402 14.51 0.75 25.40
CA SER A 402 14.18 0.89 23.98
C SER A 402 12.71 0.52 23.73
N THR A 403 12.03 1.35 22.96
CA THR A 403 10.65 1.14 22.50
C THR A 403 10.48 1.82 21.13
N PHE A 404 9.29 1.74 20.55
CA PHE A 404 8.99 2.39 19.27
C PHE A 404 7.53 2.84 19.19
N ALA A 405 7.26 3.72 18.24
CA ALA A 405 5.91 4.08 17.82
C ALA A 405 5.67 3.60 16.39
N VAL A 406 4.41 3.25 16.10
CA VAL A 406 3.94 2.92 14.75
C VAL A 406 3.16 4.12 14.23
N ILE A 407 3.56 4.69 13.09
CA ILE A 407 2.92 5.85 12.48
C ILE A 407 2.18 5.42 11.23
N THR A 408 0.91 5.80 11.13
CA THR A 408 0.04 5.43 10.00
C THR A 408 -0.97 6.54 9.73
N LYS A 409 -1.54 6.55 8.53
CA LYS A 409 -2.79 7.27 8.27
C LYS A 409 -3.98 6.59 8.94
N GLU A 410 -5.00 7.36 9.24
CA GLU A 410 -6.30 6.93 9.73
C GLU A 410 -7.38 7.77 9.04
N ASN A 411 -7.97 7.21 7.98
CA ASN A 411 -8.93 7.90 7.11
C ASN A 411 -10.33 7.40 7.40
N HIS A 412 -11.22 8.27 7.85
CA HIS A 412 -12.63 7.96 8.07
C HIS A 412 -13.42 8.43 6.84
N TYR A 413 -13.55 7.55 5.85
CA TYR A 413 -14.20 7.83 4.56
C TYR A 413 -15.68 8.20 4.68
N GLY A 414 -16.10 9.30 4.05
CA GLY A 414 -17.48 9.78 4.08
C GLY A 414 -18.38 9.35 2.93
N ASP A 415 -17.80 8.93 1.81
CA ASP A 415 -18.50 8.60 0.57
C ASP A 415 -18.77 7.09 0.39
N VAL A 416 -18.33 6.27 1.35
CA VAL A 416 -18.47 4.81 1.31
C VAL A 416 -19.54 4.33 2.29
N GLY A 417 -20.44 3.46 1.83
CA GLY A 417 -21.41 2.78 2.69
C GLY A 417 -20.78 1.64 3.50
N SER A 418 -21.36 1.37 4.68
CA SER A 418 -20.82 0.46 5.70
C SER A 418 -20.24 -0.85 5.15
N TYR A 419 -21.04 -1.71 4.51
CA TYR A 419 -20.56 -2.98 3.92
C TYR A 419 -21.00 -3.24 2.47
N CYS A 420 -21.77 -2.33 1.86
CA CYS A 420 -22.30 -2.46 0.50
C CYS A 420 -22.38 -1.09 -0.22
N ASN A 421 -22.73 -1.10 -1.51
CA ASN A 421 -22.88 0.10 -2.34
C ASN A 421 -24.36 0.45 -2.61
N ASP A 422 -25.33 -0.18 -1.93
CA ASP A 422 -26.74 0.17 -2.07
C ASP A 422 -27.10 1.26 -1.06
N ASN A 423 -27.31 2.50 -1.52
CA ASN A 423 -27.56 3.65 -0.64
C ASN A 423 -28.84 3.54 0.22
N LYS A 424 -29.76 2.62 -0.08
CA LYS A 424 -30.94 2.37 0.78
C LYS A 424 -30.61 1.45 1.95
N ILE A 425 -29.60 0.59 1.79
CA ILE A 425 -29.23 -0.44 2.76
C ILE A 425 -27.95 -0.05 3.51
N CYS A 426 -26.93 0.41 2.79
CA CYS A 426 -25.67 0.93 3.31
C CYS A 426 -25.46 2.36 2.79
N PRO A 427 -26.24 3.35 3.27
CA PRO A 427 -25.97 4.74 2.93
C PRO A 427 -24.55 5.13 3.37
N PRO A 428 -23.83 5.97 2.60
CA PRO A 428 -22.72 6.72 3.17
C PRO A 428 -23.29 7.66 4.24
N ASP A 429 -22.95 7.43 5.50
CA ASP A 429 -23.62 8.06 6.65
C ASP A 429 -22.71 8.93 7.50
N ARG A 430 -21.38 8.92 7.30
CA ARG A 430 -20.40 9.78 7.99
C ARG A 430 -20.46 11.24 7.55
N THR A 431 -21.61 11.84 7.79
CA THR A 431 -21.94 13.22 7.42
C THR A 431 -22.00 14.08 8.67
N ALA A 432 -22.06 15.40 8.49
CA ALA A 432 -22.30 16.34 9.60
C ALA A 432 -23.59 16.05 10.42
N THR A 433 -24.50 15.21 9.90
CA THR A 433 -25.76 14.81 10.55
C THR A 433 -25.68 13.51 11.36
N ASP A 434 -24.57 12.76 11.27
CA ASP A 434 -24.27 11.63 12.17
C ASP A 434 -23.03 11.97 13.03
N PRO A 435 -23.21 12.62 14.20
CA PRO A 435 -22.11 13.09 15.01
C PRO A 435 -21.34 11.97 15.73
N ALA A 436 -21.80 10.71 15.68
CA ALA A 436 -21.16 9.63 16.42
C ALA A 436 -19.89 9.08 15.73
N TYR A 437 -19.81 9.17 14.39
CA TYR A 437 -18.66 8.70 13.60
C TYR A 437 -18.52 9.50 12.29
N PRO A 438 -18.03 10.75 12.34
CA PRO A 438 -17.99 11.65 11.19
C PRO A 438 -16.85 11.35 10.21
N GLU A 439 -16.92 11.92 9.00
CA GLU A 439 -15.82 11.93 8.03
C GLU A 439 -14.66 12.80 8.56
N GLN A 440 -13.47 12.20 8.69
CA GLN A 440 -12.27 12.81 9.28
C GLN A 440 -11.00 12.09 8.83
N TYR A 441 -9.89 12.83 8.70
CA TYR A 441 -8.63 12.26 8.20
C TYR A 441 -7.47 12.59 9.13
N PHE A 442 -6.80 11.57 9.65
CA PHE A 442 -5.75 11.72 10.66
C PHE A 442 -4.42 11.10 10.24
N MET A 443 -3.33 11.72 10.69
CA MET A 443 -2.08 11.01 10.94
C MET A 443 -2.06 10.59 12.41
N SER A 444 -1.77 9.31 12.64
CA SER A 444 -1.85 8.69 13.96
C SER A 444 -0.51 8.08 14.37
N SER A 445 -0.14 8.29 15.63
CA SER A 445 0.96 7.60 16.28
C SER A 445 0.43 6.61 17.28
N LEU A 446 0.95 5.38 17.22
CA LEU A 446 0.51 4.27 18.04
C LEU A 446 1.67 3.69 18.84
N THR A 447 1.36 3.13 20.01
CA THR A 447 2.27 2.26 20.76
C THR A 447 2.53 0.96 19.99
N PRO A 448 3.50 0.13 20.42
CA PRO A 448 3.71 -1.19 19.81
C PRO A 448 2.45 -2.07 19.80
N ASP A 449 1.60 -1.96 20.82
CA ASP A 449 0.31 -2.66 20.94
C ASP A 449 -0.88 -1.90 20.31
N LEU A 450 -0.58 -0.99 19.38
CA LEU A 450 -1.56 -0.26 18.56
C LEU A 450 -2.53 0.62 19.36
N GLN A 451 -2.13 1.08 20.54
CA GLN A 451 -2.86 2.10 21.30
C GLN A 451 -2.46 3.48 20.84
N ILE A 452 -3.40 4.42 20.77
CA ILE A 452 -3.15 5.77 20.29
C ILE A 452 -2.25 6.53 21.28
N ASN A 453 -1.11 7.01 20.79
CA ASN A 453 -0.31 8.04 21.46
C ASN A 453 -0.89 9.43 21.18
N TRP A 454 -1.11 9.74 19.89
CA TRP A 454 -1.68 11.01 19.43
C TRP A 454 -2.28 10.86 18.03
N ARG A 455 -3.16 11.81 17.69
CA ARG A 455 -3.73 12.01 16.36
C ARG A 455 -3.55 13.46 15.95
N TRP A 456 -3.24 13.70 14.67
CA TRP A 456 -3.30 15.02 14.06
C TRP A 456 -4.29 14.98 12.90
N GLN A 457 -5.35 15.80 12.98
CA GLN A 457 -6.39 15.85 11.96
C GLN A 457 -6.01 16.83 10.86
N ASN A 458 -6.17 16.42 9.60
CA ASN A 458 -6.18 17.36 8.50
C ASN A 458 -7.51 18.11 8.46
N THR A 459 -7.47 19.42 8.66
CA THR A 459 -8.66 20.29 8.66
C THR A 459 -8.67 21.28 7.50
N ASN A 460 -7.78 21.15 6.52
CA ASN A 460 -7.78 22.02 5.35
C ASN A 460 -9.03 21.74 4.50
N THR A 461 -9.78 22.77 4.12
CA THR A 461 -10.96 22.63 3.26
C THR A 461 -10.74 23.14 1.84
N LEU A 462 -9.54 23.63 1.55
CA LEU A 462 -9.21 24.38 0.35
C LEU A 462 -8.46 23.52 -0.67
N SER A 463 -9.07 23.31 -1.84
CA SER A 463 -8.35 22.92 -3.05
C SER A 463 -7.66 24.14 -3.63
N CYS A 464 -6.34 24.08 -3.79
CA CYS A 464 -5.54 25.21 -4.26
C CYS A 464 -4.78 24.89 -5.55
N THR A 465 -4.53 25.90 -6.38
CA THR A 465 -3.70 25.81 -7.58
C THR A 465 -2.68 26.95 -7.58
N ARG A 466 -1.44 26.65 -7.99
CA ARG A 466 -0.38 27.65 -8.08
C ARG A 466 -0.47 28.44 -9.40
N ASN A 467 -0.59 29.75 -9.29
CA ASN A 467 -0.60 30.67 -10.42
C ASN A 467 0.83 30.91 -10.96
N PRO A 468 0.98 31.39 -12.22
CA PRO A 468 2.30 31.69 -12.80
C PRO A 468 3.14 32.71 -12.02
N ASP A 469 2.52 33.60 -11.24
CA ASP A 469 3.19 34.57 -10.38
C ASP A 469 3.59 34.00 -9.00
N GLY A 470 3.30 32.72 -8.75
CA GLY A 470 3.60 32.00 -7.52
C GLY A 470 2.51 32.08 -6.44
N SER A 471 1.49 32.93 -6.60
CA SER A 471 0.34 33.00 -5.69
C SER A 471 -0.55 31.74 -5.81
N LEU A 472 -1.40 31.50 -4.80
CA LEU A 472 -2.35 30.38 -4.80
C LEU A 472 -3.78 30.90 -5.04
N SER A 473 -4.50 30.25 -5.95
CA SER A 473 -5.94 30.38 -6.11
C SER A 473 -6.60 29.18 -5.45
N CYS A 474 -7.53 29.39 -4.52
CA CYS A 474 -8.14 28.31 -3.75
C CYS A 474 -9.66 28.34 -3.76
N THR A 475 -10.29 27.17 -3.69
CA THR A 475 -11.74 26.98 -3.56
C THR A 475 -12.01 26.10 -2.36
N SER A 476 -12.99 26.47 -1.53
CA SER A 476 -13.41 25.65 -0.38
C SER A 476 -14.45 24.63 -0.83
N ASP A 477 -14.02 23.41 -1.09
CA ASP A 477 -14.84 22.33 -1.66
C ASP A 477 -14.70 20.98 -0.91
N HIS A 478 -13.82 20.90 0.09
CA HIS A 478 -13.64 19.70 0.94
C HIS A 478 -14.07 20.00 2.39
N PRO A 479 -15.38 20.02 2.68
CA PRO A 479 -15.89 20.47 3.98
C PRO A 479 -15.42 19.64 5.19
N PHE A 480 -14.89 18.43 4.98
CA PHE A 480 -14.46 17.49 6.03
C PHE A 480 -12.95 17.27 6.09
N GLY A 481 -12.17 18.02 5.31
CA GLY A 481 -10.74 17.78 5.14
C GLY A 481 -10.43 16.94 3.92
N PHE A 482 -9.16 16.63 3.74
CA PHE A 482 -8.66 15.79 2.66
C PHE A 482 -8.12 14.48 3.20
N GLU A 483 -8.25 13.43 2.40
CA GLU A 483 -7.63 12.15 2.69
C GLU A 483 -6.10 12.28 2.73
N TRP A 484 -5.49 11.47 3.59
CA TRP A 484 -4.07 11.15 3.48
C TRP A 484 -3.87 10.05 2.43
N CYS A 485 -3.55 10.40 1.19
CA CYS A 485 -3.08 9.42 0.21
C CYS A 485 -1.58 9.15 0.32
N VAL A 486 -1.05 9.22 1.55
CA VAL A 486 0.33 8.82 1.85
C VAL A 486 0.38 7.33 2.16
N ASN A 487 1.28 6.63 1.50
CA ASN A 487 1.37 5.18 1.64
C ASN A 487 2.61 4.78 2.43
N ALA A 488 3.58 5.67 2.59
CA ALA A 488 4.68 5.51 3.52
C ALA A 488 5.11 6.90 4.03
N PRO A 489 4.69 7.32 5.24
CA PRO A 489 5.18 8.55 5.84
C PRO A 489 6.65 8.38 6.22
N ALA A 490 7.45 9.46 6.14
CA ALA A 490 8.83 9.42 6.62
C ALA A 490 8.93 10.02 8.02
N ILE A 491 9.80 9.45 8.84
CA ILE A 491 10.05 9.92 10.21
C ILE A 491 11.52 10.21 10.39
N ASP A 492 11.82 11.38 10.93
CA ASP A 492 13.20 11.76 11.22
C ASP A 492 13.70 11.20 12.57
N GLY A 493 14.97 11.43 12.86
CA GLY A 493 15.65 10.90 14.07
C GLY A 493 15.18 11.53 15.38
N ILE A 494 14.36 12.59 15.36
CA ILE A 494 13.78 13.19 16.56
C ILE A 494 12.27 12.89 16.67
N GLY A 495 11.69 12.21 15.68
CA GLY A 495 10.30 11.79 15.67
C GLY A 495 9.36 12.76 14.96
N SER A 496 9.87 13.65 14.11
CA SER A 496 9.04 14.47 13.23
C SER A 496 8.52 13.60 12.08
N VAL A 497 7.21 13.60 11.89
CA VAL A 497 6.49 12.89 10.83
C VAL A 497 6.32 13.83 9.65
N PHE A 498 6.76 13.38 8.48
CA PHE A 498 6.57 14.04 7.20
C PHE A 498 5.55 13.23 6.40
N ALA A 499 4.48 13.88 5.97
CA ALA A 499 3.38 13.25 5.25
C ALA A 499 2.80 14.24 4.23
N ASN A 500 2.64 13.81 2.99
CA ASN A 500 1.90 14.58 2.00
C ASN A 500 0.41 14.20 2.05
N SER A 501 -0.43 15.15 1.63
CA SER A 501 -1.91 15.03 1.63
C SER A 501 -2.44 15.33 0.23
N GLU A 502 -3.65 14.84 -0.09
CA GLU A 502 -4.31 15.14 -1.37
C GLU A 502 -4.51 16.64 -1.60
N ASP A 503 -4.64 17.42 -0.51
CA ASP A 503 -4.73 18.88 -0.58
C ASP A 503 -3.49 19.59 -1.14
N GLY A 504 -2.43 18.83 -1.40
CA GLY A 504 -1.21 19.30 -2.00
C GLY A 504 -0.12 19.75 -1.04
N ASN A 505 -0.35 19.66 0.26
CA ASN A 505 0.65 20.04 1.25
C ASN A 505 1.51 18.86 1.69
N LEU A 506 2.80 19.13 1.85
CA LEU A 506 3.67 18.34 2.72
C LEU A 506 3.54 18.90 4.14
N TYR A 507 3.08 18.08 5.07
CA TYR A 507 2.95 18.39 6.50
C TYR A 507 4.16 17.89 7.29
N VAL A 508 4.52 18.65 8.32
CA VAL A 508 5.50 18.26 9.34
C VAL A 508 4.83 18.28 10.70
N ILE A 509 4.68 17.11 11.31
CA ILE A 509 4.03 16.92 12.62
C ILE A 509 5.09 16.44 13.60
N ASN A 510 5.25 17.11 14.74
CA ASN A 510 6.27 16.72 15.72
C ASN A 510 5.87 15.42 16.45
N ARG A 511 6.82 14.86 17.21
CA ARG A 511 6.63 13.61 17.98
C ARG A 511 5.49 13.62 19.01
N ASN A 512 4.92 14.79 19.30
CA ASN A 512 3.80 14.99 20.23
C ASN A 512 2.47 15.26 19.50
N GLY A 513 2.41 15.09 18.18
CA GLY A 513 1.20 15.29 17.39
C GLY A 513 0.84 16.75 17.13
N GLN A 514 1.81 17.67 17.18
CA GLN A 514 1.59 19.09 16.89
C GLN A 514 2.15 19.45 15.53
N LEU A 515 1.38 20.21 14.75
CA LEU A 515 1.84 20.77 13.48
C LEU A 515 3.04 21.69 13.74
N VAL A 516 4.14 21.42 13.05
CA VAL A 516 5.31 22.28 13.00
C VAL A 516 5.16 23.28 11.85
N THR A 517 4.88 22.77 10.65
CA THR A 517 4.68 23.56 9.45
C THR A 517 4.07 22.71 8.34
N ASN A 518 3.66 23.34 7.26
CA ASN A 518 3.28 22.70 6.02
C ASN A 518 3.70 23.58 4.83
N ILE A 519 3.91 22.95 3.68
CA ILE A 519 4.23 23.66 2.43
C ILE A 519 3.42 23.09 1.28
N PHE A 520 2.73 23.96 0.54
CA PHE A 520 1.97 23.56 -0.64
C PHE A 520 2.92 23.24 -1.80
N THR A 521 2.85 22.01 -2.28
CA THR A 521 3.57 21.49 -3.45
C THR A 521 2.71 21.64 -4.70
N ASN A 522 1.79 20.71 -4.94
CA ASN A 522 0.74 20.77 -5.95
C ASN A 522 -0.48 19.97 -5.49
N LEU A 523 -1.70 20.31 -5.89
CA LEU A 523 -2.91 19.53 -5.55
C LEU A 523 -2.88 18.17 -6.29
N ALA A 524 -3.28 17.08 -5.63
CA ALA A 524 -3.37 15.76 -6.28
C ALA A 524 -4.45 14.90 -5.62
N ILE A 525 -5.68 14.96 -6.16
CA ILE A 525 -6.82 14.18 -5.67
C ILE A 525 -6.69 12.73 -6.13
N GLY A 526 -6.97 11.79 -5.25
CA GLY A 526 -6.93 10.35 -5.51
C GLY A 526 -5.54 9.82 -5.84
N ALA A 527 -4.47 10.56 -5.50
CA ALA A 527 -3.09 10.19 -5.81
C ALA A 527 -2.60 9.05 -4.92
N ALA A 528 -2.91 7.83 -5.34
CA ALA A 528 -2.87 6.61 -4.54
C ALA A 528 -1.50 6.15 -3.99
N TYR A 529 -0.36 6.70 -4.45
CA TYR A 529 0.96 6.31 -3.93
C TYR A 529 2.00 7.41 -4.04
N THR A 530 2.23 8.12 -2.94
CA THR A 530 3.22 9.21 -2.88
C THR A 530 4.17 9.04 -1.69
N PRO A 531 4.92 7.92 -1.61
CA PRO A 531 5.93 7.76 -0.56
C PRO A 531 7.02 8.84 -0.67
N LEU A 532 7.68 9.14 0.45
CA LEU A 532 8.69 10.19 0.52
C LEU A 532 9.92 9.75 1.32
N SER A 533 11.04 10.42 1.07
CA SER A 533 12.34 10.10 1.66
C SER A 533 12.99 11.30 2.34
N ILE A 534 13.79 11.03 3.38
CA ILE A 534 14.60 12.04 4.05
C ILE A 534 16.07 11.80 3.70
N GLY A 535 16.69 12.77 3.04
CA GLY A 535 18.11 12.71 2.69
C GLY A 535 19.04 12.84 3.90
N PRO A 536 20.32 12.48 3.75
CA PRO A 536 21.29 12.58 4.84
C PRO A 536 21.62 14.01 5.27
N ASP A 537 21.33 14.98 4.40
CA ASP A 537 21.39 16.40 4.68
C ASP A 537 20.09 16.96 5.30
N GLY A 538 19.09 16.09 5.52
CA GLY A 538 17.78 16.43 6.05
C GLY A 538 16.78 16.97 5.02
N LYS A 539 17.14 17.10 3.73
CA LYS A 539 16.15 17.49 2.71
C LYS A 539 15.06 16.44 2.59
N ILE A 540 13.85 16.87 2.27
CA ILE A 540 12.70 15.99 2.10
C ILE A 540 12.41 15.84 0.61
N TYR A 541 12.40 14.61 0.13
CA TYR A 541 12.09 14.24 -1.25
C TYR A 541 10.68 13.68 -1.26
N THR A 542 9.72 14.50 -1.65
CA THR A 542 8.29 14.19 -1.63
C THR A 542 7.71 14.25 -3.03
N GLN A 543 6.54 13.65 -3.21
CA GLN A 543 5.91 13.58 -4.50
C GLN A 543 4.50 14.16 -4.45
N ASN A 544 4.09 14.81 -5.53
CA ASN A 544 2.68 15.01 -5.80
C ASN A 544 2.44 15.27 -7.28
N ASP A 545 1.29 14.82 -7.79
CA ASP A 545 0.82 15.13 -9.14
C ASP A 545 1.85 14.79 -10.24
N GLY A 546 2.52 13.63 -10.12
CA GLY A 546 3.55 13.20 -11.09
C GLY A 546 4.87 13.96 -11.03
N LYS A 547 5.11 14.70 -9.93
CA LYS A 547 6.29 15.55 -9.75
C LYS A 547 7.03 15.19 -8.47
N LEU A 548 8.35 15.17 -8.56
CA LEU A 548 9.27 15.13 -7.42
C LEU A 548 9.50 16.57 -6.95
N PHE A 549 9.16 16.83 -5.70
CA PHE A 549 9.51 18.05 -4.98
C PHE A 549 10.63 17.76 -3.98
N VAL A 550 11.59 18.67 -3.87
CA VAL A 550 12.57 18.64 -2.78
C VAL A 550 12.40 19.86 -1.91
N THR A 551 12.18 19.66 -0.61
CA THR A 551 12.02 20.74 0.36
C THR A 551 13.19 20.80 1.33
N GLY A 552 13.48 22.02 1.79
CA GLY A 552 14.55 22.28 2.76
C GLY A 552 14.52 23.72 3.26
N ASN A 553 15.58 24.12 3.96
CA ASN A 553 15.76 25.45 4.54
C ASN A 553 16.62 26.37 3.68
#